data_AF-A0A351R6Z3-F1
#
_entry.id   AF-A0A351R6Z3-F1
#
_cell.length_a   1.000
_cell.length_b   1.000
_cell.length_c   1.000
_cell.angle_alpha   90.00
_cell.angle_beta   90.00
_cell.angle_gamma   90.00
#
_symmetry.space_group_name_H-M   'P 1'
#
loop_
_entity.id
_entity.type
_entity.pdbx_description
1 polymer ?
#
loop_
_entity_poly.entity_id
_entity_poly.type
_entity_poly.pdbx_seq_one_letter_code
_entity_poly.pdbx_strand_id
1 'polypeptide(L)'
;MNDGDVPTDNKYAEQAIHPFDRKNFILIETSNGARVSAMIYSIVETAKANYLNVYQYFELLLPEIPMHMNDANLKFMDELLPGTPRVQENCPSRFKKS
;
A
#
# COMPACT_ATOMS: atom_id res chain seq x y z
N MET A 1 24.57 -9.07 -29.83
CA MET A 1 23.24 -8.51 -29.51
C MET A 1 22.30 -9.66 -29.25
N ASN A 2 22.23 -10.20 -28.03
CA ASN A 2 21.02 -10.81 -27.50
C ASN A 2 21.25 -11.19 -26.03
N ASP A 3 21.02 -10.26 -25.12
CA ASP A 3 20.90 -10.59 -23.70
C ASP A 3 19.63 -9.93 -23.19
N GLY A 4 18.51 -10.55 -23.54
CA GLY A 4 17.22 -10.33 -22.89
C GLY A 4 17.16 -11.15 -21.62
N ASP A 5 18.00 -10.82 -20.64
CA ASP A 5 17.90 -11.40 -19.30
C ASP A 5 16.88 -10.57 -18.52
N VAL A 6 15.61 -10.93 -18.67
CA VAL A 6 14.56 -10.49 -17.75
C VAL A 6 14.68 -11.42 -16.55
N PRO A 7 15.15 -10.95 -15.38
CA PRO A 7 15.22 -11.82 -14.24
C PRO A 7 13.77 -12.16 -13.85
N THR A 8 13.44 -13.45 -13.92
CA THR A 8 12.16 -14.01 -13.45
C THR A 8 12.21 -14.14 -11.92
N ASP A 9 12.70 -13.11 -11.22
CA ASP A 9 12.79 -13.13 -9.78
C ASP A 9 11.49 -12.58 -9.18
N ASN A 10 10.51 -13.50 -9.08
CA ASN A 10 9.33 -13.36 -8.23
C ASN A 10 9.71 -13.16 -6.75
N LYS A 11 11.00 -13.20 -6.39
CA LYS A 11 11.50 -13.03 -5.01
C LYS A 11 11.02 -11.73 -4.38
N TYR A 12 10.96 -10.64 -5.13
CA TYR A 12 10.50 -9.36 -4.61
C TYR A 12 9.02 -9.40 -4.26
N ALA A 13 8.20 -9.98 -5.14
CA ALA A 13 6.79 -10.22 -4.86
C ALA A 13 6.63 -11.22 -3.71
N GLU A 14 7.28 -12.40 -3.76
CA GLU A 14 7.23 -13.43 -2.72
C GLU A 14 7.65 -12.93 -1.35
N GLN A 15 8.77 -12.21 -1.23
CA GLN A 15 9.23 -11.63 0.05
C GLN A 15 8.24 -10.64 0.63
N ALA A 16 7.47 -9.99 -0.24
CA ALA A 16 6.58 -8.94 0.17
C ALA A 16 5.15 -9.46 0.43
N ILE A 17 4.77 -10.60 -0.13
CA ILE A 17 3.55 -11.35 0.20
C ILE A 17 3.76 -12.24 1.46
N HIS A 18 5.00 -12.70 1.69
CA HIS A 18 5.39 -13.62 2.77
C HIS A 18 4.97 -13.26 4.22
N PRO A 19 4.97 -11.97 4.65
CA PRO A 19 4.55 -11.59 5.99
C PRO A 19 3.05 -11.77 6.25
N PHE A 20 2.23 -11.76 5.19
CA PHE A 20 0.77 -11.87 5.27
C PHE A 20 0.29 -13.30 4.97
N ASP A 21 1.04 -14.09 4.21
CA ASP A 21 0.63 -15.43 3.76
C ASP A 21 0.41 -16.45 4.88
N ARG A 22 1.17 -16.43 5.98
CA ARG A 22 1.06 -17.51 6.99
C ARG A 22 -0.24 -17.53 7.79
N LYS A 23 -1.06 -16.47 7.71
CA LYS A 23 -2.38 -16.38 8.37
C LYS A 23 -3.52 -15.88 7.47
N ASN A 24 -3.23 -15.41 6.25
CA ASN A 24 -4.22 -14.86 5.33
C ASN A 24 -4.83 -15.88 4.35
N PHE A 25 -4.45 -17.17 4.41
CA PHE A 25 -4.99 -18.22 3.53
C PHE A 25 -6.54 -18.19 3.43
N ILE A 26 -7.23 -17.85 4.52
CA ILE A 26 -8.70 -17.79 4.57
C ILE A 26 -9.29 -16.63 3.74
N LEU A 27 -8.55 -15.53 3.53
CA LEU A 27 -9.03 -14.41 2.72
C LEU A 27 -8.82 -14.63 1.21
N ILE A 28 -7.84 -15.46 0.82
CA ILE A 28 -7.42 -15.64 -0.59
C ILE A 28 -8.29 -16.68 -1.32
N GLU A 29 -9.14 -17.44 -0.61
CA GLU A 29 -10.00 -18.46 -1.22
C GLU A 29 -11.04 -17.89 -2.21
N THR A 30 -11.23 -16.57 -2.23
CA THR A 30 -12.13 -15.89 -3.18
C THR A 30 -11.36 -14.92 -4.08
N SER A 31 -11.79 -14.81 -5.35
CA SER A 31 -11.24 -13.84 -6.31
C SER A 31 -11.29 -12.40 -5.80
N ASN A 32 -12.35 -12.06 -5.05
CA ASN A 32 -12.49 -10.75 -4.43
C ASN A 32 -11.47 -10.54 -3.29
N GLY A 33 -11.25 -11.55 -2.44
CA GLY A 33 -10.29 -11.45 -1.36
C GLY A 33 -8.84 -11.36 -1.84
N ALA A 34 -8.47 -12.11 -2.89
CA ALA A 34 -7.17 -11.96 -3.55
C ALA A 34 -6.98 -10.53 -4.10
N ARG A 35 -8.01 -9.95 -4.72
CA ARG A 35 -7.97 -8.57 -5.23
C ARG A 35 -7.80 -7.55 -4.11
N VAL A 36 -8.53 -7.71 -2.99
CA VAL A 36 -8.40 -6.83 -1.82
C VAL A 36 -6.99 -6.94 -1.21
N SER A 37 -6.45 -8.15 -1.08
CA SER A 37 -5.08 -8.35 -0.60
C SER A 37 -4.05 -7.65 -1.49
N ALA A 38 -4.18 -7.74 -2.82
CA ALA A 38 -3.30 -7.02 -3.75
C ALA A 38 -3.39 -5.49 -3.60
N MET A 39 -4.59 -4.95 -3.36
CA MET A 39 -4.78 -3.52 -3.11
C MET A 39 -4.13 -3.08 -1.79
N ILE A 40 -4.35 -3.81 -0.69
CA ILE A 40 -3.72 -3.52 0.61
C ILE A 40 -2.19 -3.56 0.48
N TYR A 41 -1.66 -4.56 -0.21
CA TYR A 41 -0.22 -4.68 -0.45
C TYR A 41 0.34 -3.48 -1.22
N SER A 42 -0.34 -3.06 -2.28
CA SER A 42 0.06 -1.90 -3.08
C SER A 42 0.13 -0.62 -2.22
N ILE A 43 -0.84 -0.43 -1.31
CA ILE A 43 -0.86 0.71 -0.36
C ILE A 43 0.31 0.61 0.63
N VAL A 44 0.57 -0.58 1.18
CA VAL A 44 1.68 -0.82 2.12
C VAL A 44 3.03 -0.48 1.49
N GLU A 45 3.30 -0.99 0.29
CA GLU A 45 4.57 -0.75 -0.40
C GLU A 45 4.71 0.72 -0.80
N THR A 46 3.62 1.34 -1.25
CA THR A 46 3.59 2.78 -1.55
C THR A 46 3.92 3.61 -0.30
N ALA A 47 3.37 3.29 0.86
CA ALA A 47 3.65 3.98 2.11
C ALA A 47 5.13 3.81 2.53
N LYS A 48 5.66 2.58 2.44
CA LYS A 48 7.08 2.31 2.72
C LYS A 48 8.02 3.09 1.80
N ALA A 49 7.74 3.09 0.48
CA ALA A 49 8.53 3.82 -0.50
C ALA A 49 8.53 5.34 -0.27
N ASN A 50 7.48 5.86 0.37
CA ASN A 50 7.36 7.27 0.75
C ASN A 50 7.83 7.56 2.18
N TYR A 51 8.48 6.60 2.84
CA TYR A 51 9.00 6.74 4.21
C TYR A 51 7.89 7.14 5.18
N LEU A 52 6.75 6.47 5.09
CA LEU A 52 5.62 6.65 6.00
C LEU A 52 5.52 5.50 7.00
N ASN A 53 4.95 5.80 8.16
CA ASN A 53 4.47 4.75 9.05
C ASN A 53 3.18 4.14 8.47
N VAL A 54 3.28 2.89 8.02
CA VAL A 54 2.17 2.15 7.39
C VAL A 54 0.93 2.11 8.27
N TYR A 55 1.08 1.86 9.58
CA TYR A 55 -0.06 1.77 10.49
C TYR A 55 -0.81 3.10 10.60
N GLN A 56 -0.07 4.20 10.82
CA GLN A 56 -0.65 5.53 10.90
C GLN A 56 -1.28 5.97 9.57
N TYR A 57 -0.70 5.54 8.44
CA TYR A 57 -1.27 5.83 7.13
C TYR A 57 -2.62 5.13 6.94
N PHE A 58 -2.78 3.87 7.39
CA PHE A 58 -4.09 3.22 7.40
C PHE A 58 -5.06 3.87 8.39
N GLU A 59 -4.61 4.32 9.57
CA GLU A 59 -5.45 5.08 10.51
C GLU A 59 -5.95 6.41 9.92
N LEU A 60 -5.22 7.02 8.98
CA LEU A 60 -5.66 8.19 8.24
C LEU A 60 -6.65 7.81 7.11
N LEU A 61 -6.30 6.82 6.29
CA LEU A 61 -7.09 6.47 5.09
C LEU A 61 -8.45 5.83 5.41
N LEU A 62 -8.48 4.88 6.35
CA LEU A 62 -9.68 4.10 6.66
C LEU A 62 -10.87 4.93 7.16
N PRO A 63 -10.70 6.01 7.94
CA PRO A 63 -11.81 6.91 8.27
C PRO A 63 -12.12 7.92 7.17
N GLU A 64 -11.13 8.48 6.48
CA GLU A 64 -11.38 9.53 5.48
C GLU A 64 -12.07 9.01 4.22
N ILE A 65 -11.63 7.88 3.67
CA ILE A 65 -12.17 7.36 2.41
C ILE A 65 -13.68 7.11 2.50
N PRO A 66 -14.22 6.44 3.55
CA PRO A 66 -15.66 6.27 3.72
C PRO A 66 -16.45 7.57 3.84
N MET A 67 -15.87 8.63 4.42
CA MET A 67 -16.55 9.92 4.56
C MET A 67 -16.85 10.57 3.21
N HIS A 68 -16.05 10.27 2.19
CA HIS A 68 -16.17 10.83 0.85
C HIS A 68 -16.73 9.86 -0.19
N MET A 69 -17.25 8.68 0.21
CA MET A 69 -17.77 7.67 -0.73
C MET A 69 -18.96 8.15 -1.57
N ASN A 70 -19.74 9.12 -1.06
CA ASN A 70 -20.89 9.68 -1.76
C ASN A 70 -20.55 10.98 -2.52
N ASP A 71 -19.32 11.46 -2.40
CA ASP A 71 -18.90 12.70 -3.04
C ASP A 71 -18.65 12.45 -4.53
N ALA A 72 -19.21 13.30 -5.39
CA ALA A 72 -18.94 13.26 -6.82
C ALA A 72 -17.50 13.73 -7.16
N ASN A 73 -16.79 14.29 -6.19
CA ASN A 73 -15.49 14.94 -6.37
C ASN A 73 -14.38 14.16 -5.65
N LEU A 74 -13.40 13.67 -6.40
CA LEU A 74 -12.28 12.87 -5.90
C LEU A 74 -11.06 13.69 -5.47
N LYS A 75 -11.13 15.03 -5.48
CA LYS A 75 -10.00 15.91 -5.11
C LYS A 75 -9.46 15.65 -3.70
N PHE A 76 -10.28 15.14 -2.77
CA PHE A 76 -9.80 14.78 -1.43
C PHE A 76 -8.70 13.70 -1.47
N MET A 77 -8.69 12.86 -2.52
CA MET A 77 -7.64 11.84 -2.70
C MET A 77 -6.26 12.45 -2.92
N ASP A 78 -6.18 13.64 -3.54
CA ASP A 78 -4.91 14.32 -3.78
C ASP A 78 -4.22 14.67 -2.46
N GLU A 79 -4.98 14.98 -1.41
CA GLU A 79 -4.44 15.27 -0.08
C GLU A 79 -4.00 14.02 0.68
N LEU A 80 -4.58 12.87 0.34
CA LEU A 80 -4.27 11.56 0.92
C LEU A 80 -3.07 10.87 0.24
N LEU A 81 -2.52 11.45 -0.82
CA LEU A 81 -1.35 10.91 -1.48
C LEU A 81 -0.15 10.89 -0.53
N PRO A 82 0.67 9.84 -0.57
CA PRO A 82 1.73 9.62 0.41
C PRO A 82 2.83 10.69 0.41
N GLY A 83 2.97 11.45 -0.68
CA GLY A 83 3.95 12.54 -0.80
C GLY A 83 3.46 13.90 -0.32
N THR A 84 2.22 14.02 0.15
CA THR A 84 1.66 15.32 0.55
C THR A 84 2.20 15.76 1.91
N PRO A 85 2.32 17.08 2.17
CA PRO A 85 2.74 17.57 3.49
C PRO A 85 1.86 17.04 4.62
N ARG A 86 0.54 17.01 4.38
CA ARG A 86 -0.46 16.50 5.32
C ARG A 86 -0.16 15.06 5.74
N VAL A 87 0.10 14.17 4.80
CA VAL A 87 0.38 12.75 5.12
C VAL A 87 1.75 12.59 5.78
N GLN A 88 2.76 13.34 5.30
CA GLN A 88 4.12 13.28 5.85
C GLN A 88 4.19 13.76 7.32
N GLU A 89 3.37 14.75 7.69
CA GLU A 89 3.25 15.23 9.07
C GLU A 89 2.50 14.27 9.98
N ASN A 90 1.41 13.68 9.50
CA ASN A 90 0.57 12.78 10.31
C ASN A 90 1.14 11.36 10.45
N CYS A 91 1.93 10.89 9.47
CA CYS A 91 2.40 9.52 9.40
C CYS A 91 3.95 9.41 9.31
N PRO A 92 4.72 10.06 10.19
CA PRO A 92 6.18 10.08 10.07
C PRO A 92 6.77 8.69 10.29
N SER A 93 7.60 8.23 9.35
CA SER A 93 8.36 6.99 9.57
C SER A 93 9.43 7.16 10.65
N ARG A 94 9.66 6.08 11.40
CA ARG A 94 10.81 5.97 12.33
C ARG A 94 12.14 5.87 11.59
N PHE A 95 12.12 5.54 10.30
CA PHE A 95 13.31 5.47 9.45
C PHE A 95 13.50 6.81 8.74
N LYS A 96 14.68 7.43 8.91
CA LYS A 96 15.03 8.67 8.22
C LYS A 96 15.35 8.38 6.75
N LYS A 97 14.98 9.30 5.84
CA LYS A 97 15.55 9.34 4.49
C LYS A 97 17.07 9.46 4.65
N SER A 98 17.82 8.50 4.10
CA SER A 98 19.29 8.52 4.08
C SER A 98 19.82 9.56 3.10
#